data_AF-A0A8K0FYK1-F1
#
_entry.id   AF-A0A8K0FYK1-F1
#
_cell.length_a   1.000
_cell.length_b   1.000
_cell.length_c   1.000
_cell.angle_alpha   90.00
_cell.angle_beta   90.00
_cell.angle_gamma   90.00
#
_symmetry.space_group_name_H-M   'P 1'
#
loop_
_entity.id
_entity.type
_entity.pdbx_description
1 polymer ?
#
loop_
_entity_poly.entity_id
_entity_poly.type
_entity_poly.pdbx_seq_one_letter_code
_entity_poly.pdbx_strand_id
1 'polypeptide(L)'
;MSEHNFVLLFLSVYVFTSLFVVSSTEYVPVYMWETTQFSEVVPALERVSPESFKDILSERAGKATPILVFAEQTLSSEDLMSCDGDGKTPFVHLSSQKNSAQISYWPFVKNPIKVLKELPDRNKIETSIKSILNDHSFVLRDGDILIVDLNDAHEGEDRLQMLKRHDQDITTVYKRFAKEHNNVITLFTGHHPSWITSEELRSHRRVREAGQAKPKAEGTAEDTFKVYNNTEVLIFVNSTPTLNYNGTMVSLADFVINTTSKSATNMTITFSSDQKKDITLDMQFTFGGGYWIMDRIVVLNKSLPEDLGQEYNLIVKEVFAPLEFSYQCYSQAFYNGSNRHQNLSLPGLQIQPFFNTTNSGKFGYPYDCVGFMSAPIWSGLFVTLILALIMTFGLTMMMDIKTMDRFDDPKGKTITIGAIE
;
A
#
# COMPACT_ATOMS: atom_id res chain seq x y z
N MET A 1 -45.21 -16.06 7.66
CA MET A 1 -44.03 -15.86 6.80
C MET A 1 -43.62 -17.21 6.20
N SER A 2 -43.61 -17.37 4.88
CA SER A 2 -43.37 -18.66 4.18
C SER A 2 -41.89 -19.06 4.23
N GLU A 3 -41.59 -20.36 4.35
CA GLU A 3 -40.22 -20.93 4.36
C GLU A 3 -39.34 -20.41 3.22
N HIS A 4 -39.93 -20.09 2.06
CA HIS A 4 -39.22 -19.53 0.92
C HIS A 4 -38.54 -18.19 1.20
N ASN A 5 -39.13 -17.33 2.03
CA ASN A 5 -38.54 -16.03 2.37
C ASN A 5 -37.34 -16.17 3.32
N PHE A 6 -37.34 -17.22 4.15
CA PHE A 6 -36.23 -17.48 5.08
C PHE A 6 -35.01 -18.03 4.33
N VAL A 7 -35.24 -18.91 3.37
CA VAL A 7 -34.19 -19.48 2.51
C VAL A 7 -33.52 -18.40 1.66
N LEU A 8 -34.28 -17.50 1.04
CA LEU A 8 -33.74 -16.39 0.25
C LEU A 8 -32.90 -15.41 1.06
N LEU A 9 -33.30 -15.15 2.31
CA LEU A 9 -32.59 -14.25 3.21
C LEU A 9 -31.26 -14.89 3.65
N PHE A 10 -31.27 -16.17 4.00
CA PHE A 10 -30.04 -16.93 4.30
C PHE A 10 -29.08 -17.00 3.11
N LEU A 11 -29.60 -17.19 1.89
CA LEU A 11 -28.79 -17.21 0.66
C LEU A 11 -28.17 -15.85 0.37
N SER A 12 -28.92 -14.76 0.59
CA SER A 12 -28.39 -13.39 0.44
C SER A 12 -27.31 -13.05 1.47
N VAL A 13 -27.48 -13.48 2.72
CA VAL A 13 -26.49 -13.29 3.80
C VAL A 13 -25.25 -14.11 3.50
N TYR A 14 -25.40 -15.36 3.06
CA TYR A 14 -24.28 -16.21 2.69
C TYR A 14 -23.46 -15.63 1.53
N VAL A 15 -24.13 -15.18 0.45
CA VAL A 15 -23.48 -14.54 -0.70
C VAL A 15 -22.82 -13.21 -0.32
N PHE A 16 -23.44 -12.41 0.55
CA PHE A 16 -22.79 -11.21 1.08
C PHE A 16 -21.55 -11.58 1.91
N THR A 17 -21.63 -12.53 2.84
CA THR A 17 -20.48 -12.91 3.69
C THR A 17 -19.32 -13.52 2.91
N SER A 18 -19.58 -14.22 1.80
CA SER A 18 -18.53 -14.78 0.95
C SER A 18 -17.86 -13.72 0.07
N LEU A 19 -18.58 -12.67 -0.33
CA LEU A 19 -18.03 -11.50 -1.03
C LEU A 19 -17.16 -10.61 -0.13
N PHE A 20 -17.37 -10.64 1.20
CA PHE A 20 -16.62 -9.83 2.19
C PHE A 20 -15.44 -10.53 2.84
N VAL A 21 -14.97 -11.67 2.31
CA VAL A 21 -13.65 -12.20 2.69
C VAL A 21 -12.56 -11.35 2.03
N VAL A 22 -12.45 -10.10 2.48
CA VAL A 22 -11.26 -9.27 2.28
C VAL A 22 -10.16 -9.98 3.04
N SER A 23 -9.35 -10.73 2.31
CA SER A 23 -8.08 -11.22 2.85
C SER A 23 -7.18 -10.00 2.99
N SER A 24 -7.04 -9.45 4.20
CA SER A 24 -6.03 -8.43 4.47
C SER A 24 -4.67 -9.02 4.05
N THR A 25 -4.08 -8.49 2.99
CA THR A 25 -2.74 -8.88 2.58
C THR A 25 -1.76 -8.11 3.44
N GLU A 26 -1.35 -8.72 4.55
CA GLU A 26 -0.42 -8.12 5.50
C GLU A 26 1.02 -8.41 5.07
N TYR A 27 1.75 -7.35 4.76
CA TYR A 27 3.19 -7.39 4.50
C TYR A 27 3.91 -6.80 5.70
N VAL A 28 4.87 -7.55 6.23
CA VAL A 28 5.69 -7.16 7.38
C VAL A 28 7.17 -7.40 7.06
N PRO A 29 8.09 -6.64 7.66
CA PRO A 29 9.51 -6.90 7.51
C PRO A 29 9.92 -8.18 8.24
N VAL A 30 10.92 -8.87 7.70
CA VAL A 30 11.58 -9.99 8.33
C VAL A 30 13.07 -9.71 8.38
N TYR A 31 13.61 -9.71 9.59
CA TYR A 31 15.03 -9.58 9.84
C TYR A 31 15.54 -10.91 10.40
N MET A 32 16.50 -11.55 9.72
CA MET A 32 16.95 -12.89 10.06
C MET A 32 18.46 -12.93 10.23
N TRP A 33 18.94 -13.67 11.22
CA TRP A 33 20.36 -13.87 11.46
C TRP A 33 20.63 -15.27 11.99
N GLU A 34 21.83 -15.76 11.72
CA GLU A 34 22.26 -17.13 12.02
C GLU A 34 23.64 -17.14 12.67
N THR A 35 23.93 -18.17 13.46
CA THR A 35 25.26 -18.35 14.08
C THR A 35 26.31 -18.83 13.06
N THR A 36 25.88 -19.50 11.98
CA THR A 36 26.75 -20.01 10.91
C THR A 36 26.74 -19.11 9.67
N GLN A 37 27.89 -18.92 9.03
CA GLN A 37 28.01 -18.10 7.81
C GLN A 37 27.42 -18.84 6.59
N PHE A 38 26.56 -18.17 5.82
CA PHE A 38 25.94 -18.67 4.58
C PHE A 38 25.96 -17.59 3.49
N SER A 39 25.92 -17.97 2.21
CA SER A 39 25.98 -16.96 1.13
C SER A 39 24.75 -16.02 1.17
N GLU A 40 24.98 -14.72 1.01
CA GLU A 40 23.93 -13.71 1.03
C GLU A 40 23.04 -13.86 -0.21
N VAL A 41 21.77 -14.21 0.00
CA VAL A 41 20.75 -14.10 -1.06
C VAL A 41 20.13 -12.73 -0.92
N VAL A 42 20.62 -11.78 -1.73
CA VAL A 42 19.96 -10.49 -1.89
C VAL A 42 18.65 -10.75 -2.64
N PRO A 43 17.48 -10.50 -2.05
CA PRO A 43 16.22 -10.75 -2.71
C PRO A 43 16.10 -9.85 -3.95
N ALA A 44 15.94 -10.47 -5.13
CA ALA A 44 15.71 -9.76 -6.38
C ALA A 44 14.29 -9.16 -6.47
N LEU A 45 13.37 -9.57 -5.58
CA LEU A 45 11.99 -9.10 -5.54
C LEU A 45 11.75 -8.18 -4.35
N GLU A 46 11.03 -7.08 -4.60
CA GLU A 46 10.60 -6.14 -3.55
C GLU A 46 9.59 -6.76 -2.57
N ARG A 47 8.78 -7.73 -3.02
CA ARG A 47 7.78 -8.44 -2.20
C ARG A 47 7.99 -9.95 -2.25
N VAL A 48 8.02 -10.59 -1.10
CA VAL A 48 8.22 -12.05 -0.97
C VAL A 48 6.89 -12.73 -0.69
N SER A 49 6.53 -13.73 -1.51
CA SER A 49 5.33 -14.54 -1.30
C SER A 49 5.52 -15.54 -0.14
N PRO A 50 4.42 -16.05 0.46
CA PRO A 50 4.50 -17.04 1.52
C PRO A 50 5.24 -18.32 1.08
N GLU A 51 5.05 -18.76 -0.17
CA GLU A 51 5.70 -19.95 -0.73
C GLU A 51 7.21 -19.71 -0.92
N SER A 52 7.59 -18.59 -1.52
CA SER A 52 9.02 -18.25 -1.68
C SER A 52 9.71 -18.12 -0.33
N PHE A 53 9.04 -17.55 0.67
CA PHE A 53 9.59 -17.45 2.03
C PHE A 53 9.74 -18.84 2.69
N LYS A 54 8.77 -19.74 2.47
CA LYS A 54 8.84 -21.14 2.92
C LYS A 54 10.03 -21.86 2.29
N ASP A 55 10.25 -21.67 0.99
CA ASP A 55 11.36 -22.29 0.25
C ASP A 55 12.70 -21.80 0.81
N ILE A 56 12.86 -20.48 1.01
CA ILE A 56 14.05 -19.87 1.63
C ILE A 56 14.31 -20.45 3.03
N LEU A 57 13.27 -20.55 3.87
CA LEU A 57 13.40 -21.12 5.20
C LEU A 57 13.75 -22.61 5.14
N SER A 58 13.19 -23.37 4.20
CA SER A 58 13.46 -24.80 4.07
C SER A 58 14.86 -25.11 3.53
N GLU A 59 15.40 -24.24 2.68
CA GLU A 59 16.77 -24.34 2.17
C GLU A 59 17.79 -24.05 3.27
N ARG A 60 17.53 -23.05 4.11
CA ARG A 60 18.44 -22.64 5.19
C ARG A 60 18.29 -23.46 6.47
N ALA A 61 17.06 -23.80 6.85
CA ALA A 61 16.76 -24.54 8.07
C ALA A 61 16.77 -26.06 7.82
N GLY A 62 17.92 -26.70 8.01
CA GLY A 62 18.01 -28.16 8.06
C GLY A 62 17.11 -28.75 9.16
N LYS A 63 16.68 -30.02 9.04
CA LYS A 63 15.67 -30.63 9.96
C LYS A 63 15.98 -30.52 11.46
N ALA A 64 17.25 -30.40 11.84
CA ALA A 64 17.69 -30.30 13.23
C ALA A 64 17.96 -28.86 13.72
N THR A 65 17.92 -27.84 12.86
CA THR A 65 18.21 -26.46 13.30
C THR A 65 17.00 -25.86 14.02
N PRO A 66 17.12 -25.45 15.30
CA PRO A 66 16.05 -24.74 15.99
C PRO A 66 15.83 -23.34 15.39
N ILE A 67 14.57 -22.92 15.34
CA ILE A 67 14.16 -21.60 14.82
C ILE A 67 13.57 -20.78 15.95
N LEU A 68 14.20 -19.65 16.26
CA LEU A 68 13.76 -18.69 17.26
C LEU A 68 13.12 -17.49 16.57
N VAL A 69 11.86 -17.19 16.85
CA VAL A 69 11.10 -16.12 16.19
C VAL A 69 10.65 -15.13 17.25
N PHE A 70 11.04 -13.88 17.11
CA PHE A 70 10.53 -12.76 17.91
C PHE A 70 9.48 -12.02 17.09
N ALA A 71 8.24 -12.02 17.58
CA ALA A 71 7.08 -11.47 16.90
C ALA A 71 6.53 -10.26 17.65
N GLU A 72 6.72 -9.07 17.07
CA GLU A 72 6.04 -7.85 17.51
C GLU A 72 4.55 -7.90 17.18
N GLN A 73 3.71 -7.27 18.00
CA GLN A 73 2.29 -7.12 17.66
C GLN A 73 2.12 -6.28 16.39
N THR A 74 2.93 -5.22 16.24
CA THR A 74 2.94 -4.36 15.05
C THR A 74 4.36 -3.97 14.67
N LEU A 75 4.78 -4.25 13.43
CA LEU A 75 6.12 -3.91 12.92
C LEU A 75 6.09 -3.57 11.44
N SER A 76 6.70 -2.44 11.07
CA SER A 76 6.89 -2.02 9.67
C SER A 76 8.34 -1.62 9.41
N SER A 77 8.73 -1.54 8.13
CA SER A 77 10.09 -1.12 7.72
C SER A 77 10.48 0.25 8.29
N GLU A 78 9.49 1.13 8.46
CA GLU A 78 9.62 2.47 9.01
C GLU A 78 10.06 2.46 10.49
N ASP A 79 9.64 1.47 11.27
CA ASP A 79 10.07 1.35 12.67
C ASP A 79 11.55 1.00 12.78
N LEU A 80 12.03 0.15 11.88
CA LEU A 80 13.45 -0.22 11.80
C LEU A 80 14.33 0.97 11.41
N MET A 81 13.76 1.96 10.71
CA MET A 81 14.42 3.21 10.32
C MET A 81 14.16 4.36 11.30
N SER A 82 13.39 4.15 12.36
CA SER A 82 13.09 5.20 13.32
C SER A 82 14.34 5.59 14.13
N CYS A 83 14.44 6.88 14.47
CA CYS A 83 15.53 7.43 15.28
C CYS A 83 14.96 8.32 16.39
N ASP A 84 15.67 8.36 17.51
CA ASP A 84 15.41 9.31 18.60
C ASP A 84 15.76 10.75 18.19
N GLY A 85 15.43 11.74 19.03
CA GLY A 85 15.82 13.15 18.84
C GLY A 85 17.33 13.37 18.68
N ASP A 86 18.14 12.45 19.22
CA ASP A 86 19.61 12.41 19.10
C ASP A 86 20.11 11.62 17.87
N GLY A 87 19.23 11.16 16.98
CA GLY A 87 19.58 10.39 15.78
C GLY A 87 19.96 8.92 16.05
N LYS A 88 19.69 8.39 17.25
CA LYS A 88 19.98 6.99 17.62
C LYS A 88 18.82 6.07 17.29
N THR A 89 19.09 4.95 16.62
CA THR A 89 18.10 3.91 16.32
C THR A 89 17.68 3.15 17.58
N PRO A 90 16.44 2.66 17.69
CA PRO A 90 16.02 1.85 18.83
C PRO A 90 16.72 0.48 18.88
N PHE A 91 17.13 -0.05 17.72
CA PHE A 91 17.71 -1.38 17.55
C PHE A 91 19.25 -1.38 17.60
N VAL A 92 19.82 -0.85 18.69
CA VAL A 92 21.28 -0.75 18.84
C VAL A 92 21.92 -2.13 18.98
N HIS A 93 21.29 -3.04 19.73
CA HIS A 93 21.84 -4.36 19.98
C HIS A 93 21.70 -5.28 18.76
N LEU A 94 20.55 -5.28 18.07
CA LEU A 94 20.42 -5.98 16.79
C LEU A 94 21.38 -5.43 15.73
N SER A 95 21.65 -4.11 15.71
CA SER A 95 22.65 -3.54 14.79
C SER A 95 24.08 -4.00 15.13
N SER A 96 24.41 -4.14 16.43
CA SER A 96 25.73 -4.64 16.86
C SER A 96 25.97 -6.10 16.43
N GLN A 97 24.87 -6.85 16.25
CA GLN A 97 24.90 -8.24 15.81
C GLN A 97 25.29 -8.40 14.34
N LYS A 98 25.15 -7.35 13.51
CA LYS A 98 25.67 -7.30 12.12
C LYS A 98 27.16 -7.60 12.04
N ASN A 99 27.91 -7.30 13.11
CA ASN A 99 29.36 -7.49 13.12
C ASN A 99 29.77 -8.93 13.45
N SER A 100 28.88 -9.72 14.08
CA SER A 100 29.19 -11.07 14.57
C SER A 100 28.46 -12.18 13.81
N ALA A 101 27.31 -11.87 13.21
CA ALA A 101 26.45 -12.82 12.52
C ALA A 101 26.07 -12.24 11.15
N GLN A 102 25.86 -13.11 10.17
CA GLN A 102 25.39 -12.69 8.87
C GLN A 102 23.88 -12.47 8.91
N ILE A 103 23.44 -11.35 8.34
CA ILE A 103 22.07 -10.86 8.48
C ILE A 103 21.41 -10.78 7.13
N SER A 104 20.20 -11.34 7.02
CA SER A 104 19.33 -11.22 5.85
C SER A 104 18.11 -10.37 6.22
N TYR A 105 17.79 -9.40 5.36
CA TYR A 105 16.66 -8.51 5.57
C TYR A 105 15.72 -8.54 4.38
N TRP A 106 14.45 -8.80 4.65
CA TRP A 106 13.36 -8.72 3.67
C TRP A 106 12.35 -7.69 4.13
N PRO A 107 12.20 -6.56 3.41
CA PRO A 107 11.34 -5.47 3.85
C PRO A 107 9.84 -5.80 3.79
N PHE A 108 9.43 -6.67 2.84
CA PHE A 108 8.02 -6.98 2.62
C PHE A 108 7.80 -8.49 2.42
N VAL A 109 7.55 -9.21 3.50
CA VAL A 109 7.17 -10.63 3.48
C VAL A 109 5.70 -10.76 3.83
N LYS A 110 4.96 -11.53 3.01
CA LYS A 110 3.53 -11.76 3.24
C LYS A 110 3.32 -12.82 4.32
N ASN A 111 2.68 -12.46 5.43
CA ASN A 111 2.30 -13.37 6.53
C ASN A 111 3.39 -14.39 6.97
N PRO A 112 4.60 -13.94 7.37
CA PRO A 112 5.70 -14.84 7.71
C PRO A 112 5.38 -15.76 8.91
N ILE A 113 4.64 -15.27 9.91
CA ILE A 113 4.26 -16.07 11.08
C ILE A 113 3.35 -17.24 10.70
N LYS A 114 2.43 -17.04 9.75
CA LYS A 114 1.59 -18.11 9.22
C LYS A 114 2.43 -19.19 8.54
N VAL A 115 3.42 -18.79 7.74
CA VAL A 115 4.37 -19.73 7.10
C VAL A 115 5.14 -20.54 8.13
N LEU A 116 5.59 -19.90 9.22
CA LEU A 116 6.29 -20.56 10.33
C LEU A 116 5.40 -21.57 11.05
N LYS A 117 4.11 -21.27 11.24
CA LYS A 117 3.13 -22.21 11.82
C LYS A 117 2.81 -23.39 10.89
N GLU A 118 2.84 -23.18 9.58
CA GLU A 118 2.55 -24.19 8.54
C GLU A 118 3.76 -25.04 8.11
N LEU A 119 4.96 -24.78 8.64
CA LEU A 119 6.16 -25.56 8.34
C LEU A 119 6.00 -27.03 8.81
N PRO A 120 6.16 -28.02 7.91
CA PRO A 120 6.00 -29.44 8.25
C PRO A 120 7.12 -29.96 9.16
N ASP A 121 6.86 -31.07 9.86
CA ASP A 121 7.85 -31.87 10.61
C ASP A 121 8.60 -31.18 11.76
N ARG A 122 8.02 -30.13 12.35
CA ARG A 122 8.60 -29.41 13.51
C ARG A 122 7.55 -29.17 14.59
N ASN A 123 7.94 -29.22 15.86
CA ASN A 123 7.09 -28.81 16.97
C ASN A 123 7.05 -27.27 17.06
N LYS A 124 5.90 -26.69 17.40
CA LYS A 124 5.71 -25.23 17.48
C LYS A 124 5.34 -24.86 18.90
N ILE A 125 6.12 -23.96 19.49
CA ILE A 125 5.92 -23.44 20.83
C ILE A 125 5.69 -21.93 20.69
N GLU A 126 4.55 -21.44 21.17
CA GLU A 126 4.22 -20.01 21.17
C GLU A 126 4.10 -19.54 22.61
N THR A 127 4.79 -18.46 22.97
CA THR A 127 4.83 -17.96 24.34
C THR A 127 5.15 -16.46 24.37
N SER A 128 4.95 -15.81 25.51
CA SER A 128 5.24 -14.38 25.65
C SER A 128 6.69 -14.12 26.06
N ILE A 129 7.19 -12.91 25.82
CA ILE A 129 8.56 -12.56 26.25
C ILE A 129 8.74 -12.66 27.77
N LYS A 130 7.70 -12.31 28.55
CA LYS A 130 7.72 -12.35 30.02
C LYS A 130 7.88 -13.75 30.59
N SER A 131 7.27 -14.77 29.97
CA SER A 131 7.41 -16.16 30.44
C SER A 131 8.83 -16.68 30.21
N ILE A 132 9.44 -16.42 29.06
CA ILE A 132 10.81 -16.86 28.74
C ILE A 132 11.86 -16.14 29.59
N LEU A 133 11.66 -14.85 29.84
CA LEU A 133 12.59 -14.10 30.68
C LEU A 133 12.60 -14.64 32.12
N ASN A 134 11.44 -15.03 32.65
CA ASN A 134 11.28 -15.57 34.00
C ASN A 134 11.63 -17.06 34.11
N ASP A 135 11.40 -17.86 33.06
CA ASP A 135 11.72 -19.28 33.03
C ASP A 135 13.13 -19.53 32.48
N HIS A 136 14.11 -19.51 33.38
CA HIS A 136 15.49 -19.84 33.06
C HIS A 136 15.73 -21.34 32.81
N SER A 137 14.72 -22.20 33.04
CA SER A 137 14.83 -23.66 32.85
C SER A 137 14.31 -24.12 31.49
N PHE A 138 13.72 -23.21 30.71
CA PHE A 138 13.21 -23.53 29.38
C PHE A 138 14.37 -23.85 28.43
N VAL A 139 14.32 -25.06 27.83
CA VAL A 139 15.30 -25.53 26.85
C VAL A 139 14.60 -25.70 25.50
N LEU A 140 15.16 -25.10 24.46
CA LEU A 140 14.69 -25.29 23.09
C LEU A 140 15.26 -26.60 22.55
N ARG A 141 14.42 -27.45 21.95
CA ARG A 141 14.91 -28.70 21.34
C ARG A 141 15.37 -28.45 19.91
N ASP A 142 16.36 -29.21 19.46
CA ASP A 142 16.80 -29.20 18.07
C ASP A 142 15.63 -29.52 17.13
N GLY A 143 15.42 -28.66 16.14
CA GLY A 143 14.33 -28.78 15.17
C GLY A 143 13.04 -28.04 15.54
N ASP A 144 12.86 -27.63 16.79
CA ASP A 144 11.64 -26.93 17.24
C ASP A 144 11.61 -25.46 16.78
N ILE A 145 10.40 -24.92 16.64
CA ILE A 145 10.14 -23.51 16.36
C ILE A 145 9.56 -22.86 17.61
N LEU A 146 10.26 -21.86 18.15
CA LEU A 146 9.81 -21.05 19.27
C LEU A 146 9.40 -19.66 18.77
N ILE A 147 8.11 -19.33 18.88
CA ILE A 147 7.56 -18.01 18.58
C ILE A 147 7.36 -17.27 19.91
N VAL A 148 8.08 -16.17 20.07
CA VAL A 148 8.07 -15.29 21.24
C VAL A 148 7.31 -14.03 20.90
N ASP A 149 6.12 -13.89 21.47
CA ASP A 149 5.28 -12.70 21.30
C ASP A 149 5.77 -11.57 22.22
N LEU A 150 6.10 -10.44 21.60
CA LEU A 150 6.47 -9.18 22.25
C LEU A 150 5.23 -8.32 22.48
N ASN A 151 4.30 -8.83 23.29
CA ASN A 151 2.97 -8.25 23.52
C ASN A 151 2.80 -7.62 24.90
N ASP A 152 3.83 -6.94 25.40
CA ASP A 152 3.92 -6.47 26.78
C ASP A 152 4.07 -4.95 26.92
N ALA A 153 3.47 -4.20 26.01
CA ALA A 153 3.36 -2.74 26.07
C ALA A 153 2.86 -2.24 27.43
N HIS A 154 3.57 -1.27 28.04
CA HIS A 154 3.14 -0.63 29.28
C HIS A 154 2.25 0.59 29.01
N GLU A 155 1.35 0.89 29.95
CA GLU A 155 0.54 2.12 29.87
C GLU A 155 1.44 3.37 29.91
N GLY A 156 1.34 4.21 28.88
CA GLY A 156 2.12 5.45 28.78
C GLY A 156 3.55 5.29 28.25
N GLU A 157 3.97 4.09 27.86
CA GLU A 157 5.27 3.85 27.21
C GLU A 157 5.25 4.32 25.76
N ASP A 158 6.22 5.17 25.39
CA ASP A 158 6.37 5.59 24.00
C ASP A 158 6.84 4.43 23.11
N ARG A 159 6.42 4.42 21.84
CA ARG A 159 6.75 3.34 20.89
C ARG A 159 8.26 3.14 20.77
N LEU A 160 9.03 4.21 20.71
CA LEU A 160 10.49 4.11 20.58
C LEU A 160 11.13 3.52 21.83
N GLN A 161 10.60 3.83 23.02
CA GLN A 161 11.07 3.27 24.29
C GLN A 161 10.75 1.78 24.40
N MET A 162 9.55 1.38 23.98
CA MET A 162 9.13 -0.02 23.90
C MET A 162 10.05 -0.84 22.99
N LEU A 163 10.32 -0.35 21.77
CA LEU A 163 11.20 -1.03 20.81
C LEU A 163 12.65 -1.15 21.34
N LYS A 164 13.16 -0.13 22.04
CA LYS A 164 14.48 -0.18 22.70
C LYS A 164 14.55 -1.26 23.79
N ARG A 165 13.48 -1.40 24.58
CA ARG A 165 13.38 -2.44 25.62
C ARG A 165 13.33 -3.82 24.97
N HIS A 166 12.49 -4.00 23.95
CA HIS A 166 12.41 -5.27 23.23
C HIS A 166 13.73 -5.65 22.56
N ASP A 167 14.50 -4.70 22.02
CA ASP A 167 15.86 -4.95 21.49
C ASP A 167 16.82 -5.53 22.55
N GLN A 168 16.73 -5.06 23.80
CA GLN A 168 17.50 -5.59 24.93
C GLN A 168 17.03 -7.00 25.33
N ASP A 169 15.71 -7.22 25.38
CA ASP A 169 15.11 -8.49 25.74
C ASP A 169 15.42 -9.57 24.68
N ILE A 170 15.26 -9.26 23.40
CA ILE A 170 15.63 -10.10 22.25
C ILE A 170 17.09 -10.51 22.36
N THR A 171 17.99 -9.56 22.64
CA THR A 171 19.43 -9.83 22.75
C THR A 171 19.75 -10.75 23.93
N THR A 172 19.06 -10.58 25.05
CA THR A 172 19.24 -11.39 26.26
C THR A 172 18.80 -12.84 26.02
N VAL A 173 17.63 -13.01 25.39
CA VAL A 173 17.08 -14.33 25.05
C VAL A 173 17.93 -15.01 23.97
N TYR A 174 18.30 -14.30 22.92
CA TYR A 174 19.17 -14.82 21.85
C TYR A 174 20.51 -15.31 22.41
N LYS A 175 21.20 -14.53 23.25
CA LYS A 175 22.49 -14.92 23.85
C LYS A 175 22.39 -16.15 24.76
N ARG A 176 21.20 -16.43 25.31
CA ARG A 176 20.94 -17.64 26.10
C ARG A 176 20.96 -18.87 25.18
N PHE A 177 20.12 -18.86 24.14
CA PHE A 177 19.99 -19.99 23.22
C PHE A 177 21.21 -20.19 22.30
N ALA A 178 21.90 -19.11 21.92
CA ALA A 178 23.13 -19.19 21.13
C ALA A 178 24.30 -19.86 21.87
N LYS A 179 24.25 -19.97 23.21
CA LYS A 179 25.24 -20.74 24.00
C LYS A 179 24.91 -22.23 24.08
N GLU A 180 23.64 -22.58 23.95
CA GLU A 180 23.14 -23.95 24.12
C GLU A 180 23.18 -24.74 22.81
N HIS A 181 23.04 -24.06 21.67
CA HIS A 181 23.04 -24.69 20.35
C HIS A 181 24.17 -24.16 19.46
N ASN A 182 24.78 -25.07 18.69
CA ASN A 182 25.85 -24.72 17.74
C ASN A 182 25.34 -23.86 16.56
N ASN A 183 24.07 -24.02 16.17
CA ASN A 183 23.45 -23.25 15.10
C ASN A 183 21.99 -22.94 15.44
N VAL A 184 21.62 -21.66 15.49
CA VAL A 184 20.25 -21.18 15.72
C VAL A 184 19.91 -20.18 14.64
N ILE A 185 18.77 -20.37 13.99
CA ILE A 185 18.21 -19.38 13.05
C ILE A 185 17.25 -18.50 13.84
N THR A 186 17.53 -17.20 13.87
CA THR A 186 16.67 -16.25 14.58
C THR A 186 16.00 -15.28 13.62
N LEU A 187 14.70 -15.06 13.81
CA LEU A 187 13.90 -14.14 13.03
C LEU A 187 13.28 -13.07 13.94
N PHE A 188 13.26 -11.84 13.47
CA PHE A 188 12.50 -10.73 14.04
C PHE A 188 11.50 -10.24 13.01
N THR A 189 10.22 -10.28 13.35
CA THR A 189 9.10 -9.89 12.47
C THR A 189 7.90 -9.40 13.27
N GLY A 190 6.80 -9.06 12.61
CA GLY A 190 5.55 -8.63 13.25
C GLY A 190 4.34 -9.48 12.84
N HIS A 191 3.31 -9.51 13.67
CA HIS A 191 2.00 -10.06 13.32
C HIS A 191 1.27 -9.17 12.31
N HIS A 192 1.34 -7.86 12.51
CA HIS A 192 0.69 -6.86 11.66
C HIS A 192 1.65 -5.71 11.31
N PRO A 193 1.44 -4.97 10.20
CA PRO A 193 2.17 -3.74 9.94
C PRO A 193 1.75 -2.63 10.93
N SER A 194 2.72 -1.95 11.54
CA SER A 194 2.47 -0.75 12.37
C SER A 194 2.11 0.47 11.52
N TRP A 195 2.66 0.51 10.32
CA TRP A 195 2.41 1.53 9.33
C TRP A 195 1.67 0.91 8.15
N ILE A 196 0.36 1.17 8.09
CA ILE A 196 -0.42 0.86 6.89
C ILE A 196 -0.29 2.07 5.98
N THR A 197 0.60 2.01 4.98
CA THR A 197 0.42 2.89 3.83
C THR A 197 -0.82 2.37 3.11
N SER A 198 -1.97 3.00 3.32
CA SER A 198 -3.01 2.90 2.29
C SER A 198 -2.36 3.41 1.01
N GLU A 199 -2.34 2.57 -0.02
CA GLU A 199 -1.83 2.94 -1.34
C GLU A 199 -2.54 4.23 -1.83
N GLU A 200 -3.76 4.50 -1.33
CA GLU A 200 -4.56 5.71 -1.61
C GLU A 200 -4.23 6.98 -0.78
N LEU A 201 -4.03 6.96 0.55
CA LEU A 201 -4.06 8.21 1.35
C LEU A 201 -2.83 9.13 1.20
N ARG A 202 -1.72 8.66 0.61
CA ARG A 202 -0.55 9.55 0.40
C ARG A 202 -0.76 10.56 -0.75
N SER A 203 -1.74 10.35 -1.66
CA SER A 203 -2.08 11.33 -2.70
C SER A 203 -3.16 12.32 -2.26
N HIS A 204 -4.14 11.89 -1.46
CA HIS A 204 -5.32 12.71 -1.14
C HIS A 204 -5.10 13.85 -0.14
N ARG A 205 -4.18 13.71 0.84
CA ARG A 205 -4.07 14.71 1.92
C ARG A 205 -3.47 16.05 1.45
N ARG A 206 -2.61 16.05 0.41
CA ARG A 206 -1.98 17.28 -0.10
C ARG A 206 -2.76 17.96 -1.23
N VAL A 207 -3.58 17.22 -1.98
CA VAL A 207 -4.47 17.83 -2.99
C VAL A 207 -5.55 18.69 -2.33
N ARG A 208 -6.00 18.34 -1.11
CA ARG A 208 -6.94 19.16 -0.33
C ARG A 208 -6.33 20.44 0.26
N GLU A 209 -5.03 20.48 0.53
CA GLU A 209 -4.37 21.72 0.99
C GLU A 209 -4.17 22.72 -0.17
N ALA A 210 -3.98 22.24 -1.40
CA ALA A 210 -3.98 23.10 -2.60
C ALA A 210 -5.39 23.66 -2.92
N GLY A 211 -6.46 22.96 -2.54
CA GLY A 211 -7.86 23.41 -2.70
C GLY A 211 -8.32 24.51 -1.74
N GLN A 212 -7.49 24.93 -0.77
CA GLN A 212 -7.80 26.04 0.15
C GLN A 212 -7.22 27.40 -0.30
N ALA A 213 -6.60 27.47 -1.48
CA ALA A 213 -6.35 28.75 -2.12
C ALA A 213 -7.71 29.34 -2.55
N LYS A 214 -8.16 30.38 -1.85
CA LYS A 214 -9.35 31.17 -2.19
C LYS A 214 -9.40 31.45 -3.70
N PRO A 215 -10.57 31.34 -4.37
CA PRO A 215 -10.69 31.75 -5.77
C PRO A 215 -10.33 33.23 -5.85
N LYS A 216 -9.22 33.54 -6.53
CA LYS A 216 -8.89 34.91 -6.89
C LYS A 216 -9.93 35.37 -7.91
N ALA A 217 -10.49 36.54 -7.63
CA ALA A 217 -11.53 37.20 -8.38
C ALA A 217 -11.27 37.25 -9.89
N GLU A 218 -12.37 37.26 -10.65
CA GLU A 218 -12.45 37.60 -12.07
C GLU A 218 -11.49 38.75 -12.41
N GLY A 219 -10.45 38.39 -13.14
CA GLY A 219 -9.55 39.30 -13.82
C GLY A 219 -9.26 38.67 -15.17
N THR A 220 -9.71 39.34 -16.22
CA THR A 220 -9.37 39.12 -17.63
C THR A 220 -7.92 38.68 -17.80
N ALA A 221 -7.71 37.38 -18.01
CA ALA A 221 -6.51 36.81 -18.57
C ALA A 221 -6.98 35.90 -19.70
N GLU A 222 -6.49 36.12 -20.91
CA GLU A 222 -6.78 35.29 -22.07
C GLU A 222 -6.42 33.83 -21.72
N ASP A 223 -7.43 32.97 -21.58
CA ASP A 223 -7.28 31.52 -21.40
C ASP A 223 -6.68 30.94 -22.69
N THR A 224 -5.35 31.06 -22.80
CA THR A 224 -4.57 30.48 -23.88
C THR A 224 -4.33 29.02 -23.56
N PHE A 225 -5.31 28.19 -23.92
CA PHE A 225 -5.12 26.75 -23.97
C PHE A 225 -3.95 26.42 -24.92
N LYS A 226 -3.20 25.36 -24.61
CA LYS A 226 -2.07 24.91 -25.42
C LYS A 226 -2.23 23.46 -25.83
N VAL A 227 -1.92 23.20 -27.09
CA VAL A 227 -1.89 21.86 -27.66
C VAL A 227 -0.48 21.59 -28.15
N TYR A 228 0.14 20.55 -27.61
CA TYR A 228 1.38 20.00 -28.12
C TYR A 228 1.01 18.74 -28.89
N ASN A 229 1.20 18.77 -30.20
CA ASN A 229 0.88 17.64 -31.06
C ASN A 229 2.11 17.17 -31.84
N ASN A 230 2.20 15.87 -32.03
CA ASN A 230 3.06 15.22 -32.99
C ASN A 230 2.34 13.97 -33.51
N THR A 231 2.95 13.25 -34.45
CA THR A 231 2.41 12.00 -34.98
C THR A 231 2.26 10.89 -33.93
N GLU A 232 3.00 11.00 -32.83
CA GLU A 232 3.10 9.96 -31.79
C GLU A 232 2.49 10.36 -30.45
N VAL A 233 2.16 11.63 -30.24
CA VAL A 233 1.58 12.11 -28.97
C VAL A 233 0.67 13.30 -29.20
N LEU A 234 -0.39 13.37 -28.40
CA LEU A 234 -1.22 14.56 -28.29
C LEU A 234 -1.31 14.96 -26.82
N ILE A 235 -1.05 16.24 -26.53
CA ILE A 235 -1.17 16.83 -25.20
C ILE A 235 -1.96 18.12 -25.30
N PHE A 236 -2.93 18.27 -24.43
CA PHE A 236 -3.72 19.47 -24.23
C PHE A 236 -3.55 19.93 -22.79
N VAL A 237 -3.44 21.24 -22.61
CA VAL A 237 -3.33 21.89 -21.31
C VAL A 237 -4.22 23.13 -21.35
N ASN A 238 -5.06 23.32 -20.32
CA ASN A 238 -6.05 24.39 -20.29
C ASN A 238 -5.43 25.78 -20.07
N SER A 239 -4.28 25.84 -19.40
CA SER A 239 -3.50 27.08 -19.26
C SER A 239 -1.99 26.82 -19.36
N THR A 240 -1.20 27.87 -19.48
CA THR A 240 0.24 27.73 -19.75
C THR A 240 0.93 26.89 -18.68
N PRO A 241 1.60 25.78 -19.04
CA PRO A 241 2.29 24.95 -18.07
C PRO A 241 3.48 25.69 -17.45
N THR A 242 3.73 25.43 -16.18
CA THR A 242 4.79 26.11 -15.42
C THR A 242 5.70 25.10 -14.73
N LEU A 243 7.01 25.28 -14.90
CA LEU A 243 8.05 24.58 -14.18
C LEU A 243 8.57 25.49 -13.06
N ASN A 244 8.43 25.08 -11.81
CA ASN A 244 9.10 25.72 -10.70
C ASN A 244 10.48 25.07 -10.50
N TYR A 245 11.53 25.89 -10.52
CA TYR A 245 12.88 25.46 -10.22
C TYR A 245 13.45 26.32 -9.09
N ASN A 246 13.52 25.75 -7.87
CA ASN A 246 14.06 26.42 -6.67
C ASN A 246 13.47 27.84 -6.45
N GLY A 247 12.17 28.00 -6.69
CA GLY A 247 11.45 29.27 -6.52
C GLY A 247 11.40 30.15 -7.77
N THR A 248 12.09 29.78 -8.85
CA THR A 248 12.01 30.46 -10.15
C THR A 248 10.95 29.77 -11.01
N MET A 249 9.89 30.50 -11.35
CA MET A 249 8.80 30.00 -12.19
C MET A 249 9.14 30.21 -13.67
N VAL A 250 9.32 29.10 -14.39
CA VAL A 250 9.60 29.07 -15.82
C VAL A 250 8.32 28.66 -16.56
N SER A 251 7.75 29.57 -17.36
CA SER A 251 6.66 29.22 -18.26
C SER A 251 7.16 28.31 -19.39
N LEU A 252 6.46 27.20 -19.63
CA LEU A 252 6.70 26.24 -20.72
C LEU A 252 5.87 26.58 -21.96
N ALA A 253 5.40 27.82 -22.07
CA ALA A 253 4.62 28.32 -23.19
C ALA A 253 5.30 28.03 -24.55
N ASP A 254 6.61 28.24 -24.66
CA ASP A 254 7.35 28.20 -25.93
C ASP A 254 8.02 26.85 -26.19
N PHE A 255 7.68 25.82 -25.44
CA PHE A 255 8.22 24.48 -25.62
C PHE A 255 7.54 23.78 -26.80
N VAL A 256 8.29 23.00 -27.55
CA VAL A 256 7.80 22.19 -28.66
C VAL A 256 8.35 20.77 -28.51
N ILE A 257 7.64 19.79 -29.07
CA ILE A 257 8.10 18.39 -29.13
C ILE A 257 9.18 18.31 -30.20
N ASN A 258 10.42 18.04 -29.80
CA ASN A 258 11.57 18.04 -30.73
C ASN A 258 12.02 16.64 -31.15
N THR A 259 12.04 15.69 -30.21
CA THR A 259 12.42 14.31 -30.51
C THR A 259 11.42 13.35 -29.89
N THR A 260 11.04 12.34 -30.65
CA THR A 260 10.32 11.20 -30.13
C THR A 260 11.10 9.93 -30.45
N SER A 261 11.38 9.13 -29.42
CA SER A 261 12.00 7.82 -29.55
C SER A 261 10.93 6.79 -29.24
N LYS A 262 10.54 6.01 -30.26
CA LYS A 262 9.47 5.03 -30.14
C LYS A 262 10.02 3.62 -30.37
N SER A 263 9.76 2.75 -29.40
CA SER A 263 9.95 1.31 -29.46
C SER A 263 8.60 0.60 -29.33
N ALA A 264 8.58 -0.73 -29.47
CA ALA A 264 7.36 -1.53 -29.33
C ALA A 264 6.71 -1.40 -27.94
N THR A 265 7.52 -1.21 -26.91
CA THR A 265 7.06 -1.13 -25.51
C THR A 265 7.33 0.20 -24.84
N ASN A 266 8.25 1.02 -25.35
CA ASN A 266 8.69 2.24 -24.67
C ASN A 266 8.64 3.42 -25.63
N MET A 267 8.28 4.60 -25.14
CA MET A 267 8.26 5.85 -25.89
C MET A 267 8.84 6.97 -25.04
N THR A 268 9.79 7.74 -25.57
CA THR A 268 10.35 8.92 -24.90
C THR A 268 10.08 10.16 -25.75
N ILE A 269 9.58 11.21 -25.12
CA ILE A 269 9.18 12.46 -25.77
C ILE A 269 9.96 13.59 -25.12
N THR A 270 10.73 14.31 -25.92
CA THR A 270 11.54 15.43 -25.43
C THR A 270 10.92 16.76 -25.83
N PHE A 271 10.67 17.59 -24.83
CA PHE A 271 10.23 18.97 -25.00
C PHE A 271 11.41 19.91 -24.82
N SER A 272 11.58 20.81 -25.78
CA SER A 272 12.59 21.86 -25.68
C SER A 272 12.10 23.14 -26.35
N SER A 273 12.74 24.26 -26.03
CA SER A 273 12.38 25.57 -26.54
C SER A 273 13.59 26.30 -27.09
N ASP A 274 13.41 27.01 -28.21
CA ASP A 274 14.46 27.83 -28.81
C ASP A 274 14.85 29.03 -27.94
N GLN A 275 13.92 29.54 -27.13
CA GLN A 275 14.15 30.67 -26.22
C GLN A 275 14.82 30.22 -24.91
N LYS A 276 14.65 28.95 -24.52
CA LYS A 276 15.16 28.37 -23.27
C LYS A 276 15.93 27.09 -23.56
N LYS A 277 17.03 27.21 -24.31
CA LYS A 277 17.87 26.09 -24.77
C LYS A 277 18.47 25.26 -23.63
N ASP A 278 18.56 25.85 -22.46
CA ASP A 278 19.17 25.21 -21.31
C ASP A 278 18.23 24.21 -20.62
N ILE A 279 16.91 24.31 -20.83
CA ILE A 279 15.92 23.45 -20.18
C ILE A 279 15.33 22.47 -21.19
N THR A 280 15.46 21.18 -20.93
CA THR A 280 14.76 20.12 -21.68
C THR A 280 13.97 19.23 -20.73
N LEU A 281 12.80 18.80 -21.17
CA LEU A 281 11.86 17.99 -20.39
C LEU A 281 11.59 16.69 -21.15
N ASP A 282 11.97 15.56 -20.57
CA ASP A 282 11.82 14.26 -21.20
C ASP A 282 10.75 13.46 -20.46
N MET A 283 9.67 13.11 -21.17
CA MET A 283 8.59 12.27 -20.66
C MET A 283 8.74 10.86 -21.23
N GLN A 284 8.80 9.87 -20.34
CA GLN A 284 8.96 8.46 -20.70
C GLN A 284 7.66 7.69 -20.43
N PHE A 285 7.24 6.93 -21.43
CA PHE A 285 6.04 6.11 -21.42
C PHE A 285 6.42 4.66 -21.70
N THR A 286 5.75 3.75 -21.02
CA THR A 286 5.82 2.32 -21.31
C THR A 286 4.44 1.76 -21.61
N PHE A 287 4.42 0.69 -22.38
CA PHE A 287 3.24 -0.04 -22.76
C PHE A 287 3.35 -1.48 -22.24
N GLY A 288 2.34 -1.89 -21.47
CA GLY A 288 2.26 -3.22 -20.87
C GLY A 288 0.83 -3.59 -20.49
N GLY A 289 0.45 -4.83 -20.74
CA GLY A 289 -0.87 -5.35 -20.31
C GLY A 289 -2.09 -4.65 -20.92
N GLY A 290 -1.95 -3.97 -22.06
CA GLY A 290 -3.02 -3.20 -22.71
C GLY A 290 -3.14 -1.74 -22.26
N TYR A 291 -2.29 -1.30 -21.33
CA TYR A 291 -2.22 0.07 -20.82
C TYR A 291 -0.92 0.73 -21.23
N TRP A 292 -0.99 2.03 -21.49
CA TRP A 292 0.19 2.87 -21.49
C TRP A 292 0.31 3.56 -20.13
N ILE A 293 1.54 3.69 -19.66
CA ILE A 293 1.89 4.22 -18.35
C ILE A 293 2.97 5.29 -18.57
N MET A 294 2.84 6.43 -17.92
CA MET A 294 3.93 7.40 -17.85
C MET A 294 4.80 7.06 -16.65
N ASP A 295 6.03 6.62 -16.89
CA ASP A 295 6.91 6.12 -15.83
C ASP A 295 7.74 7.23 -15.19
N ARG A 296 8.24 8.15 -16.02
CA ARG A 296 9.21 9.15 -15.56
C ARG A 296 9.07 10.44 -16.34
N ILE A 297 9.27 11.53 -15.62
CA ILE A 297 9.53 12.84 -16.20
C ILE A 297 10.90 13.29 -15.71
N VAL A 298 11.81 13.55 -16.65
CA VAL A 298 13.16 14.02 -16.39
C VAL A 298 13.26 15.48 -16.82
N VAL A 299 13.79 16.32 -15.96
CA VAL A 299 14.12 17.71 -16.30
C VAL A 299 15.63 17.84 -16.34
N LEU A 300 16.16 18.23 -17.50
CA LEU A 300 17.55 18.58 -17.69
C LEU A 300 17.68 20.09 -17.75
N ASN A 301 18.53 20.65 -16.90
CA ASN A 301 18.87 22.07 -16.88
C ASN A 301 20.39 22.25 -17.06
N LYS A 302 20.79 22.58 -18.30
CA LYS A 302 22.18 22.78 -18.72
C LYS A 302 22.78 24.11 -18.25
N SER A 303 21.99 25.02 -17.66
CA SER A 303 22.54 26.26 -17.10
C SER A 303 23.33 26.02 -15.81
N LEU A 304 23.22 24.84 -15.18
CA LEU A 304 23.90 24.53 -13.92
C LEU A 304 25.22 23.77 -14.12
N PRO A 305 26.22 23.99 -13.25
CA PRO A 305 27.41 23.14 -13.18
C PRO A 305 27.03 21.68 -12.93
N GLU A 306 27.76 20.74 -13.54
CA GLU A 306 27.51 19.28 -13.49
C GLU A 306 27.49 18.76 -12.05
N ASP A 307 28.29 19.38 -11.16
CA ASP A 307 28.42 19.05 -9.73
C ASP A 307 27.16 19.38 -8.89
N LEU A 308 26.23 20.22 -9.38
CA LEU A 308 25.02 20.62 -8.64
C LEU A 308 23.75 19.84 -9.03
N GLY A 309 23.86 18.83 -9.89
CA GLY A 309 22.72 18.03 -10.34
C GLY A 309 21.93 18.71 -11.46
N GLN A 310 22.47 18.65 -12.67
CA GLN A 310 21.83 19.16 -13.90
C GLN A 310 20.53 18.42 -14.25
N GLU A 311 20.38 17.18 -13.79
CA GLU A 311 19.22 16.33 -14.04
C GLU A 311 18.47 16.06 -12.74
N TYR A 312 17.15 16.20 -12.77
CA TYR A 312 16.32 15.70 -11.69
C TYR A 312 15.04 15.04 -12.19
N ASN A 313 14.63 14.01 -11.45
CA ASN A 313 13.46 13.22 -11.75
C ASN A 313 12.25 13.77 -10.98
N LEU A 314 11.16 14.00 -11.71
CA LEU A 314 9.86 14.27 -11.13
C LEU A 314 9.14 12.93 -10.93
N ILE A 315 8.56 12.78 -9.74
CA ILE A 315 7.81 11.58 -9.39
C ILE A 315 6.50 11.60 -10.17
N VAL A 316 6.30 10.59 -11.01
CA VAL A 316 5.04 10.31 -11.69
C VAL A 316 4.31 9.23 -10.88
N LYS A 317 3.05 9.49 -10.54
CA LYS A 317 2.16 8.52 -9.89
C LYS A 317 0.83 8.54 -10.61
N GLU A 318 0.30 7.35 -10.90
CA GLU A 318 -1.09 7.17 -11.36
C GLU A 318 -1.44 7.89 -12.68
N VAL A 319 -0.47 7.99 -13.59
CA VAL A 319 -0.71 8.48 -14.96
C VAL A 319 -0.64 7.30 -15.92
N PHE A 320 -1.79 6.72 -16.19
CA PHE A 320 -1.95 5.60 -17.11
C PHE A 320 -3.33 5.64 -17.75
N ALA A 321 -3.46 5.05 -18.93
CA ALA A 321 -4.76 4.77 -19.54
C ALA A 321 -4.67 3.55 -20.47
N PRO A 322 -5.81 2.91 -20.80
CA PRO A 322 -5.85 1.91 -21.86
C PRO A 322 -5.32 2.46 -23.19
N LEU A 323 -4.80 1.58 -24.07
CA LEU A 323 -4.09 1.97 -25.31
C LEU A 323 -4.83 3.01 -26.20
N GLU A 324 -6.15 2.95 -26.28
CA GLU A 324 -6.95 3.86 -27.12
C GLU A 324 -7.48 5.10 -26.38
N PHE A 325 -7.24 5.20 -25.08
CA PHE A 325 -7.79 6.23 -24.21
C PHE A 325 -6.76 7.32 -23.96
N SER A 326 -7.25 8.55 -23.75
CA SER A 326 -6.43 9.67 -23.29
C SER A 326 -6.57 9.80 -21.77
N TYR A 327 -5.51 10.11 -21.06
CA TYR A 327 -5.60 10.44 -19.63
C TYR A 327 -5.99 11.91 -19.46
N GLN A 328 -6.98 12.21 -18.61
CA GLN A 328 -7.45 13.57 -18.36
C GLN A 328 -7.42 13.90 -16.86
N CYS A 329 -6.91 15.08 -16.51
CA CYS A 329 -6.93 15.57 -15.14
C CYS A 329 -7.08 17.10 -15.06
N TYR A 330 -7.96 17.56 -14.16
CA TYR A 330 -8.22 18.99 -13.98
C TYR A 330 -7.00 19.79 -13.49
N SER A 331 -6.19 19.22 -12.60
CA SER A 331 -5.00 19.89 -12.05
C SER A 331 -3.91 18.87 -11.77
N GLN A 332 -2.99 18.70 -12.72
CA GLN A 332 -1.86 17.80 -12.57
C GLN A 332 -0.62 18.57 -12.11
N ALA A 333 0.05 18.06 -11.08
CA ALA A 333 1.34 18.59 -10.64
C ALA A 333 2.30 17.45 -10.27
N PHE A 334 3.50 17.50 -10.82
CA PHE A 334 4.57 16.54 -10.55
C PHE A 334 5.64 17.19 -9.68
N TYR A 335 6.15 16.46 -8.70
CA TYR A 335 7.09 16.98 -7.71
C TYR A 335 8.36 16.14 -7.67
N ASN A 336 9.50 16.77 -7.38
CA ASN A 336 10.72 16.04 -7.08
C ASN A 336 10.62 15.43 -5.66
N GLY A 337 11.04 14.17 -5.51
CA GLY A 337 11.09 13.46 -4.23
C GLY A 337 12.04 14.07 -3.22
N SER A 338 13.17 14.59 -3.67
CA SER A 338 14.24 15.13 -2.81
C SER A 338 14.05 16.61 -2.47
N ASN A 339 13.49 17.40 -3.39
CA ASN A 339 13.34 18.85 -3.22
C ASN A 339 11.94 19.32 -3.62
N ARG A 340 11.16 19.82 -2.66
CA ARG A 340 9.78 20.26 -2.88
C ARG A 340 9.65 21.60 -3.63
N HIS A 341 10.75 22.34 -3.78
CA HIS A 341 10.79 23.58 -4.56
C HIS A 341 11.00 23.35 -6.05
N GLN A 342 11.00 22.08 -6.49
CA GLN A 342 11.04 21.68 -7.89
C GLN A 342 9.74 20.96 -8.23
N ASN A 343 8.91 21.57 -9.08
CA ASN A 343 7.65 20.99 -9.50
C ASN A 343 7.28 21.39 -10.94
N LEU A 344 6.48 20.56 -11.59
CA LEU A 344 5.90 20.82 -12.91
C LEU A 344 4.39 20.85 -12.75
N SER A 345 3.76 21.97 -13.09
CA SER A 345 2.31 22.12 -13.05
C SER A 345 1.75 22.15 -14.48
N LEU A 346 0.79 21.24 -14.71
CA LEU A 346 0.07 21.02 -15.96
C LEU A 346 -1.45 21.13 -15.67
N PRO A 347 -2.01 22.34 -15.77
CA PRO A 347 -3.42 22.60 -15.48
C PRO A 347 -4.34 22.10 -16.60
N GLY A 348 -5.38 21.33 -16.27
CA GLY A 348 -6.30 20.76 -17.24
C GLY A 348 -5.61 19.86 -18.27
N LEU A 349 -4.70 19.00 -17.79
CA LEU A 349 -3.92 18.09 -18.62
C LEU A 349 -4.83 17.05 -19.28
N GLN A 350 -4.73 16.90 -20.59
CA GLN A 350 -5.19 15.72 -21.31
C GLN A 350 -4.06 15.21 -22.21
N ILE A 351 -3.66 13.95 -22.06
CA ILE A 351 -2.51 13.38 -22.75
C ILE A 351 -2.81 11.99 -23.32
N GLN A 352 -2.32 11.74 -24.53
CA GLN A 352 -2.41 10.44 -25.17
C GLN A 352 -1.15 10.16 -26.00
N PRO A 353 -0.34 9.15 -25.62
CA PRO A 353 0.71 8.58 -26.47
C PRO A 353 0.12 7.54 -27.43
N PHE A 354 0.49 7.60 -28.71
CA PHE A 354 0.02 6.70 -29.76
C PHE A 354 1.04 5.59 -30.07
N PHE A 355 0.87 4.42 -29.44
CA PHE A 355 1.74 3.27 -29.66
C PHE A 355 1.42 2.49 -30.95
N ASN A 356 0.14 2.27 -31.27
CA ASN A 356 -0.27 1.40 -32.37
C ASN A 356 -0.94 2.14 -33.55
N THR A 357 -1.50 3.32 -33.30
CA THR A 357 -2.29 4.07 -34.30
C THR A 357 -1.49 5.22 -34.91
N THR A 358 -1.68 5.44 -36.22
CA THR A 358 -1.03 6.52 -36.99
C THR A 358 -1.91 7.76 -37.17
N ASN A 359 -3.16 7.75 -36.66
CA ASN A 359 -4.10 8.87 -36.74
C ASN A 359 -4.07 9.68 -35.44
N SER A 360 -3.15 10.63 -35.38
CA SER A 360 -2.71 11.42 -34.22
C SER A 360 -3.33 12.82 -34.13
N GLY A 361 -4.49 13.02 -34.75
CA GLY A 361 -5.17 14.32 -34.79
C GLY A 361 -6.24 14.53 -33.71
N LYS A 362 -6.63 13.48 -32.97
CA LYS A 362 -7.73 13.53 -32.00
C LYS A 362 -7.45 12.67 -30.80
N PHE A 363 -7.91 13.11 -29.64
CA PHE A 363 -7.95 12.27 -28.46
C PHE A 363 -8.99 11.16 -28.62
N GLY A 364 -8.67 10.00 -28.06
CA GLY A 364 -9.62 8.95 -27.78
C GLY A 364 -10.48 9.28 -26.57
N TYR A 365 -11.13 8.26 -26.01
CA TYR A 365 -12.02 8.47 -24.87
C TYR A 365 -11.21 8.90 -23.62
N PRO A 366 -11.67 9.91 -22.86
CA PRO A 366 -10.97 10.36 -21.66
C PRO A 366 -11.07 9.35 -20.52
N TYR A 367 -9.92 9.09 -19.91
CA TYR A 367 -9.75 8.32 -18.68
C TYR A 367 -9.34 9.30 -17.58
N ASP A 368 -10.29 9.59 -16.68
CA ASP A 368 -10.10 10.61 -15.66
C ASP A 368 -9.13 10.17 -14.57
N CYS A 369 -8.35 11.12 -14.05
CA CYS A 369 -7.42 10.90 -12.94
C CYS A 369 -8.08 10.54 -11.61
N VAL A 370 -9.40 10.72 -11.48
CA VAL A 370 -10.16 10.39 -10.28
C VAL A 370 -11.17 9.31 -10.64
N GLY A 371 -11.06 8.16 -9.97
CA GLY A 371 -12.05 7.10 -10.09
C GLY A 371 -13.41 7.53 -9.53
N PHE A 372 -14.50 7.03 -10.11
CA PHE A 372 -15.87 7.31 -9.67
C PHE A 372 -16.13 6.88 -8.21
N MET A 373 -15.45 5.83 -7.74
CA MET A 373 -15.64 5.28 -6.41
C MET A 373 -14.30 5.26 -5.66
N SER A 374 -14.17 6.14 -4.67
CA SER A 374 -13.03 6.17 -3.75
C SER A 374 -13.29 5.28 -2.53
N ALA A 375 -12.25 4.84 -1.81
CA ALA A 375 -12.43 4.06 -0.58
C ALA A 375 -13.42 4.69 0.45
N PRO A 376 -13.46 6.01 0.68
CA PRO A 376 -14.47 6.63 1.53
C PRO A 376 -15.90 6.49 0.99
N ILE A 377 -16.09 6.55 -0.33
CA ILE A 377 -17.41 6.37 -0.96
C ILE A 377 -17.85 4.92 -0.80
N TRP A 378 -16.94 3.97 -1.03
CA TRP A 378 -17.21 2.54 -0.83
C TRP A 378 -17.57 2.20 0.61
N SER A 379 -16.83 2.73 1.58
CA SER A 379 -17.11 2.48 2.99
C SER A 379 -18.43 3.12 3.43
N GLY A 380 -18.75 4.32 2.94
CA GLY A 380 -20.03 4.98 3.18
C GLY A 380 -21.22 4.23 2.56
N LEU A 381 -21.10 3.80 1.30
CA LEU A 381 -22.12 3.01 0.61
C LEU A 381 -22.35 1.67 1.33
N PHE A 382 -21.28 1.03 1.80
CA PHE A 382 -21.36 -0.22 2.55
C PHE A 382 -22.13 -0.06 3.87
N VAL A 383 -21.81 0.95 4.67
CA VAL A 383 -22.49 1.19 5.96
C VAL A 383 -23.96 1.57 5.74
N THR A 384 -24.23 2.46 4.78
CA THR A 384 -25.61 2.88 4.48
C THR A 384 -26.48 1.72 3.98
N LEU A 385 -25.90 0.81 3.19
CA LEU A 385 -26.58 -0.40 2.74
C LEU A 385 -26.93 -1.34 3.89
N ILE A 386 -26.03 -1.53 4.87
CA ILE A 386 -26.33 -2.33 6.08
C ILE A 386 -27.48 -1.71 6.88
N LEU A 387 -27.45 -0.40 7.10
CA LEU A 387 -28.50 0.30 7.82
C LEU A 387 -29.86 0.20 7.10
N ALA A 388 -29.85 0.30 5.76
CA ALA A 388 -31.05 0.13 4.95
C ALA A 388 -31.64 -1.30 5.07
N LEU A 389 -30.79 -2.33 5.14
CA LEU A 389 -31.24 -3.70 5.35
C LEU A 389 -31.89 -3.90 6.73
N ILE A 390 -31.25 -3.39 7.80
CA ILE A 390 -31.80 -3.45 9.16
C ILE A 390 -33.14 -2.71 9.24
N MET A 391 -33.22 -1.53 8.63
CA MET A 391 -34.45 -0.74 8.59
C MET A 391 -35.57 -1.47 7.83
N THR A 392 -35.25 -2.05 6.67
CA THR A 392 -36.22 -2.81 5.87
C THR A 392 -36.71 -4.02 6.63
N PHE A 393 -35.83 -4.73 7.34
CA PHE A 393 -36.20 -5.86 8.21
C PHE A 393 -37.12 -5.41 9.37
N GLY A 394 -36.85 -4.27 9.99
CA GLY A 394 -37.73 -3.70 11.02
C GLY A 394 -39.11 -3.36 10.47
N LEU A 395 -39.17 -2.74 9.29
CA LEU A 395 -40.43 -2.39 8.64
C LEU A 395 -41.25 -3.62 8.23
N THR A 396 -40.61 -4.67 7.69
CA THR A 396 -41.32 -5.90 7.33
C THR A 396 -41.91 -6.61 8.54
N MET A 397 -41.20 -6.63 9.68
CA MET A 397 -41.72 -7.16 10.93
C MET A 397 -42.91 -6.33 11.46
N MET A 398 -42.83 -5.00 11.37
CA MET A 398 -43.94 -4.13 11.76
C MET A 398 -45.18 -4.32 10.87
N MET A 399 -44.99 -4.58 9.57
CA MET A 399 -46.08 -4.85 8.63
C MET A 399 -46.76 -6.23 8.85
N ASP A 400 -46.09 -7.21 9.47
CA ASP A 400 -46.68 -8.53 9.78
C ASP A 400 -47.35 -8.56 11.18
N ILE A 401 -47.45 -7.42 11.87
CA ILE A 401 -48.25 -7.33 13.11
C ILE A 401 -49.73 -7.44 12.75
N LYS A 402 -50.29 -8.63 12.95
CA LYS A 402 -51.72 -8.89 12.80
C LYS A 402 -52.43 -8.51 14.09
N THR A 403 -53.44 -7.66 13.98
CA THR A 403 -54.36 -7.42 15.08
C THR A 403 -55.18 -8.68 15.32
N MET A 404 -55.42 -9.01 16.59
CA MET A 404 -56.28 -10.13 16.97
C MET A 404 -57.68 -9.98 16.37
N ASP A 405 -58.09 -10.98 15.60
CA ASP A 405 -59.30 -10.99 14.75
C ASP A 405 -60.60 -11.00 15.57
N ARG A 406 -60.54 -11.58 16.77
CA ARG A 406 -61.70 -11.71 17.65
C ARG A 406 -61.31 -11.37 19.07
N PHE A 407 -61.91 -10.32 19.62
CA PHE A 407 -61.97 -10.16 21.06
C PHE A 407 -62.91 -11.24 21.59
N ASP A 408 -62.47 -11.97 22.63
CA ASP A 408 -63.27 -13.06 23.19
C ASP A 408 -64.55 -12.48 23.78
N ASP A 409 -65.66 -12.62 23.05
CA ASP A 409 -66.98 -12.20 23.48
C ASP A 409 -67.45 -13.18 24.57
N PRO A 410 -67.66 -12.73 25.83
CA PRO A 410 -68.05 -13.60 26.94
C PRO A 410 -69.42 -14.28 26.75
N LYS A 411 -70.15 -13.96 25.66
CA LYS A 411 -71.41 -14.61 25.27
C LYS A 411 -71.30 -15.49 24.02
N GLY A 412 -70.11 -15.61 23.42
CA GLY A 412 -69.86 -16.48 22.26
C GLY A 412 -69.88 -17.97 22.64
N LYS A 413 -70.44 -18.83 21.77
CA LYS A 413 -70.48 -20.28 21.99
C LYS A 413 -69.06 -20.87 22.11
N THR A 414 -68.86 -21.73 23.11
CA THR A 414 -67.60 -22.43 23.39
C THR A 414 -67.23 -23.43 22.28
N ILE A 415 -65.93 -23.55 22.00
CA ILE A 415 -65.39 -24.45 20.97
C ILE A 415 -65.61 -25.92 21.40
N THR A 416 -66.31 -26.68 20.58
CA THR A 416 -66.45 -28.13 20.72
C THR A 416 -65.47 -28.84 19.78
N ILE A 417 -64.49 -29.53 20.35
CA ILE A 417 -63.54 -30.38 19.61
C ILE A 417 -64.19 -31.77 19.49
N GLY A 418 -64.48 -32.21 18.26
CA GLY A 418 -64.94 -33.57 18.01
C GLY A 418 -63.78 -34.54 18.15
N ALA A 419 -63.81 -35.41 19.17
CA ALA A 419 -62.95 -36.58 19.20
C ALA A 419 -63.41 -37.55 18.12
N ILE A 420 -62.52 -37.87 17.18
CA ILE A 420 -62.76 -38.89 16.16
C ILE A 420 -62.12 -40.16 16.71
N GLU A 421 -62.93 -41.20 16.90
CA GLU A 421 -62.53 -42.56 17.27
C GLU A 421 -62.16 -43.38 16.03
#